data_AF-A0A4C2EPM9-F1
#
_entry.id   AF-A0A4C2EPM9-F1
#
_cell.length_a   1.000
_cell.length_b   1.000
_cell.length_c   1.000
_cell.angle_alpha   90.00
_cell.angle_beta   90.00
_cell.angle_gamma   90.00
#
_symmetry.space_group_name_H-M   'P 1'
#
loop_
_entity.id
_entity.type
_entity.pdbx_description
1 polymer ?
#
loop_
_entity_poly.entity_id
_entity_poly.type
_entity_poly.pdbx_seq_one_letter_code
_entity_poly.pdbx_strand_id
1 'polypeptide(L)'
;MESWAPDRDEDRDADPGYWRSHVLLMSPREMNFGQLDGEPEEKHKKAKTVLAWAADCIDTEVLQEIEQSQAEDIKQAWRDAAEAERTQRKIKQFAETPPDTLDGWQRLDADHDAVRVAYVADNHGTPSVAAVFEAAGGVLKAREFTLDAWNENDGNPRETRLNRYCVSTDGDGAFTRLRSHLLTFEVEH
;
A
#
# COMPACT_ATOMS: atom_id res chain seq x y z
N MET A 1 -2.65 54.02 -37.82
CA MET A 1 -3.94 53.56 -37.25
C MET A 1 -4.17 52.19 -37.84
N GLU A 2 -3.67 51.16 -37.15
CA GLU A 2 -3.74 49.77 -37.59
C GLU A 2 -4.64 49.07 -36.58
N SER A 3 -5.67 48.39 -37.08
CA SER A 3 -6.86 47.93 -36.36
C SER A 3 -6.51 46.88 -35.31
N TRP A 4 -6.40 47.31 -34.05
CA TRP A 4 -6.17 46.45 -32.89
C TRP A 4 -7.49 45.96 -32.28
N ALA A 5 -8.34 45.37 -33.11
CA ALA A 5 -9.54 44.68 -32.66
C ALA A 5 -9.55 43.29 -33.32
N PRO A 6 -9.19 42.23 -32.57
CA PRO A 6 -9.19 40.88 -33.12
C PRO A 6 -10.63 40.43 -33.40
N ASP A 7 -10.80 39.64 -34.48
CA ASP A 7 -12.06 38.97 -34.78
C ASP A 7 -12.34 37.86 -33.73
N ARG A 8 -13.63 37.57 -33.56
CA ARG A 8 -14.22 36.95 -32.36
C ARG A 8 -13.87 35.47 -32.10
N ASP A 9 -13.00 34.86 -32.89
CA ASP A 9 -12.72 33.40 -32.86
C ASP A 9 -11.23 33.03 -33.06
N GLU A 10 -10.29 33.97 -32.87
CA GLU A 10 -8.85 33.62 -32.91
C GLU A 10 -8.35 33.13 -31.54
N ASP A 11 -7.98 31.85 -31.46
CA ASP A 11 -7.26 31.24 -30.32
C ASP A 11 -5.87 31.89 -30.21
N ARG A 12 -5.70 32.81 -29.25
CA ARG A 12 -4.43 33.49 -28.97
C ARG A 12 -3.95 33.15 -27.58
N ASP A 13 -3.31 31.98 -27.46
CA ASP A 13 -2.72 31.48 -26.21
C ASP A 13 -1.80 32.51 -25.52
N ALA A 14 -1.18 33.42 -26.29
CA ALA A 14 -0.25 34.45 -25.82
C ALA A 14 -0.88 35.81 -25.47
N ASP A 15 -2.21 35.99 -25.61
CA ASP A 15 -2.90 37.24 -25.27
C ASP A 15 -3.61 37.14 -23.91
N PRO A 16 -3.14 37.87 -22.87
CA PRO A 16 -3.80 37.88 -21.56
C PRO A 16 -5.26 38.37 -21.61
N GLY A 17 -5.64 39.17 -22.61
CA GLY A 17 -7.01 39.65 -22.83
C GLY A 17 -7.97 38.55 -23.33
N TYR A 18 -7.44 37.58 -24.09
CA TYR A 18 -8.21 36.44 -24.60
C TYR A 18 -8.69 35.55 -23.45
N TRP A 19 -7.81 35.23 -22.51
CA TRP A 19 -8.12 34.44 -21.32
C TRP A 19 -9.02 35.17 -20.32
N ARG A 20 -8.87 36.50 -20.16
CA ARG A 20 -9.75 37.33 -19.32
C ARG A 20 -11.22 37.25 -19.72
N SER A 21 -11.51 37.13 -21.02
CA SER A 21 -12.89 36.97 -21.50
C SER A 21 -13.50 35.61 -21.12
N HIS A 22 -12.67 34.58 -20.96
CA HIS A 22 -13.07 33.23 -20.58
C HIS A 22 -13.19 33.02 -19.06
N VAL A 23 -12.56 33.86 -18.24
CA VAL A 23 -12.79 33.90 -16.78
C VAL A 23 -14.27 34.15 -16.45
N LEU A 24 -14.99 34.88 -17.31
CA LEU A 24 -16.43 35.12 -17.15
C LEU A 24 -17.28 33.85 -17.28
N LEU A 25 -16.72 32.75 -17.81
CA LEU A 25 -17.37 31.44 -17.87
C LEU A 25 -17.23 30.67 -16.55
N MET A 26 -16.37 31.11 -15.64
CA MET A 26 -16.14 30.46 -14.35
C MET A 26 -16.95 31.12 -13.24
N SER A 27 -17.62 30.30 -12.45
CA SER A 27 -18.23 30.73 -11.19
C SER A 27 -17.16 31.07 -10.14
N PRO A 28 -17.49 31.91 -9.15
CA PRO A 28 -16.60 32.16 -8.01
C PRO A 28 -16.14 30.90 -7.27
N ARG A 29 -16.94 29.83 -7.30
CA ARG A 29 -16.57 28.55 -6.70
C ARG A 29 -15.51 27.81 -7.52
N GLU A 30 -15.65 27.78 -8.85
CA GLU A 30 -14.66 27.21 -9.76
C GLU A 30 -13.33 27.96 -9.67
N MET A 31 -13.36 29.30 -9.58
CA MET A 31 -12.16 30.14 -9.43
C MET A 31 -11.42 29.90 -8.11
N ASN A 32 -12.14 29.71 -6.99
CA ASN A 32 -11.53 29.62 -5.67
C ASN A 32 -11.12 28.20 -5.26
N PHE A 33 -11.74 27.15 -5.84
CA PHE A 33 -11.56 25.77 -5.38
C PHE A 33 -11.11 24.79 -6.48
N GLY A 34 -10.94 25.24 -7.73
CA GLY A 34 -10.34 24.44 -8.82
C GLY A 34 -11.18 23.26 -9.32
N GLN A 35 -12.40 23.05 -8.80
CA GLN A 35 -13.35 22.08 -9.34
C GLN A 35 -14.07 22.71 -10.53
N LEU A 36 -13.61 22.42 -11.75
CA LEU A 36 -14.21 22.93 -12.98
C LEU A 36 -15.47 22.13 -13.33
N ASP A 37 -16.59 22.83 -13.53
CA ASP A 37 -17.89 22.26 -13.89
C ASP A 37 -18.23 22.54 -15.37
N GLY A 38 -19.19 21.81 -15.94
CA GLY A 38 -19.65 21.96 -17.32
C GLY A 38 -19.38 20.76 -18.24
N GLU A 39 -19.67 20.93 -19.53
CA GLU A 39 -19.43 19.92 -20.55
C GLU A 39 -17.92 19.74 -20.83
N PRO A 40 -17.45 18.61 -21.39
CA PRO A 40 -16.02 18.33 -21.56
C PRO A 40 -15.23 19.42 -22.29
N GLU A 41 -15.82 20.04 -23.32
CA GLU A 41 -15.18 21.14 -24.06
C GLU A 41 -15.10 22.44 -23.24
N GLU A 42 -16.12 22.70 -22.43
CA GLU A 42 -16.16 23.85 -21.52
C GLU A 42 -15.14 23.68 -20.39
N LYS A 43 -15.04 22.48 -19.80
CA LYS A 43 -14.01 22.14 -18.81
C LYS A 43 -12.60 22.30 -19.37
N HIS A 44 -12.37 21.89 -20.62
CA HIS A 44 -11.08 22.05 -21.29
C HIS A 44 -10.72 23.53 -21.49
N LYS A 45 -11.67 24.37 -21.93
CA LYS A 45 -11.47 25.82 -22.06
C LYS A 45 -11.21 26.50 -20.71
N LYS A 46 -11.96 26.12 -19.67
CA LYS A 46 -11.73 26.59 -18.29
C LYS A 46 -10.36 26.18 -17.76
N ALA A 47 -9.94 24.94 -17.99
CA ALA A 47 -8.63 24.44 -17.58
C ALA A 47 -7.47 25.20 -18.25
N LYS A 48 -7.56 25.42 -19.57
CA LYS A 48 -6.58 26.25 -20.29
C LYS A 48 -6.52 27.68 -19.74
N THR A 49 -7.67 28.27 -19.41
CA THR A 49 -7.75 29.63 -18.83
C THR A 49 -7.04 29.70 -17.47
N VAL A 50 -7.26 28.72 -16.60
CA VAL A 50 -6.59 28.63 -15.29
C VAL A 50 -5.08 28.44 -15.46
N LEU A 51 -4.65 27.59 -16.39
CA LEU A 51 -3.22 27.37 -16.67
C LEU A 51 -2.54 28.62 -17.23
N ALA A 52 -3.20 29.37 -18.11
CA ALA A 52 -2.66 30.62 -18.65
C ALA A 52 -2.58 31.72 -17.57
N TRP A 53 -3.58 31.83 -16.69
CA TRP A 53 -3.53 32.75 -15.56
C TRP A 53 -2.46 32.35 -14.54
N ALA A 54 -2.32 31.06 -14.27
CA ALA A 54 -1.25 30.51 -13.46
C ALA A 54 0.12 30.83 -14.07
N ALA A 55 0.31 30.71 -15.38
CA ALA A 55 1.57 31.06 -16.03
C ALA A 55 1.95 32.55 -15.94
N ASP A 56 0.95 33.45 -15.85
CA ASP A 56 1.17 34.90 -15.71
C ASP A 56 1.35 35.35 -14.24
N CYS A 57 0.81 34.59 -13.29
CA CYS A 57 0.79 34.94 -11.86
C CYS A 57 1.71 34.08 -10.97
N ILE A 58 2.08 32.88 -11.41
CA ILE A 58 2.97 31.96 -10.70
C ILE A 58 4.34 32.07 -11.33
N ASP A 59 5.35 32.37 -10.50
CA ASP A 59 6.74 32.40 -10.95
C ASP A 59 7.11 31.05 -11.59
N THR A 60 7.89 31.08 -12.67
CA THR A 60 8.38 29.86 -13.32
C THR A 60 9.13 28.97 -12.33
N GLU A 61 9.80 29.56 -11.33
CA GLU A 61 10.45 28.82 -10.24
C GLU A 61 9.43 28.04 -9.40
N VAL A 62 8.28 28.65 -9.07
CA VAL A 62 7.22 27.99 -8.29
C VAL A 62 6.54 26.89 -9.09
N LEU A 63 6.35 27.07 -10.41
CA LEU A 63 5.83 25.99 -11.27
C LEU A 63 6.80 24.80 -11.31
N GLN A 64 8.11 25.05 -11.44
CA GLN A 64 9.13 24.00 -11.42
C GLN A 64 9.19 23.26 -10.07
N GLU A 65 9.03 23.96 -8.95
CA GLU A 65 8.95 23.35 -7.62
C GLU A 65 7.73 22.42 -7.49
N ILE A 66 6.56 22.86 -7.97
CA ILE A 66 5.34 22.04 -7.97
C ILE A 66 5.52 20.79 -8.85
N GLU A 67 6.05 20.95 -10.06
CA GLU A 67 6.32 19.82 -10.97
C GLU A 67 7.30 18.83 -10.35
N GLN A 68 8.36 19.32 -9.71
CA GLN A 68 9.33 18.46 -9.04
C GLN A 68 8.69 17.72 -7.85
N SER A 69 7.89 18.40 -7.04
CA SER A 69 7.15 17.78 -5.94
C SER A 69 6.23 16.66 -6.45
N GLN A 70 5.45 16.93 -7.49
CA GLN A 70 4.56 15.92 -8.08
C GLN A 70 5.34 14.74 -8.66
N ALA A 71 6.47 14.99 -9.30
CA ALA A 71 7.33 13.93 -9.83
C ALA A 71 7.90 13.05 -8.71
N GLU A 72 8.31 13.63 -7.58
CA GLU A 72 8.78 12.87 -6.41
C GLU A 72 7.65 12.10 -5.72
N ASP A 73 6.46 12.70 -5.56
CA ASP A 73 5.29 12.03 -5.00
C ASP A 73 4.89 10.80 -5.83
N ILE A 74 4.86 10.96 -7.16
CA ILE A 74 4.59 9.85 -8.07
C ILE A 74 5.67 8.77 -7.93
N LYS A 75 6.96 9.13 -7.97
CA LYS A 75 8.06 8.17 -7.79
C LYS A 75 7.93 7.40 -6.48
N GLN A 76 7.55 8.08 -5.39
CA GLN A 76 7.37 7.44 -4.10
C GLN A 76 6.20 6.47 -4.11
N ALA A 77 5.04 6.87 -4.67
CA ALA A 77 3.89 5.99 -4.82
C ALA A 77 4.22 4.72 -5.62
N TRP A 78 5.03 4.83 -6.68
CA TRP A 78 5.51 3.67 -7.44
C TRP A 78 6.42 2.76 -6.61
N ARG A 79 7.31 3.33 -5.79
CA ARG A 79 8.18 2.53 -4.89
C ARG A 79 7.35 1.79 -3.86
N ASP A 80 6.41 2.48 -3.22
CA ASP A 80 5.55 1.90 -2.19
C ASP A 80 4.69 0.77 -2.78
N ALA A 81 4.11 0.98 -3.97
CA ALA A 81 3.35 -0.04 -4.68
C ALA A 81 4.22 -1.26 -5.05
N ALA A 82 5.45 -1.03 -5.52
CA ALA A 82 6.37 -2.11 -5.85
C ALA A 82 6.80 -2.91 -4.60
N GLU A 83 6.99 -2.23 -3.47
CA GLU A 83 7.31 -2.86 -2.19
C GLU A 83 6.14 -3.69 -1.66
N ALA A 84 4.93 -3.14 -1.68
CA ALA A 84 3.71 -3.85 -1.28
C ALA A 84 3.50 -5.13 -2.11
N GLU A 85 3.63 -5.04 -3.44
CA GLU A 85 3.53 -6.17 -4.35
C GLU A 85 4.62 -7.22 -4.08
N ARG A 86 5.86 -6.79 -3.80
CA ARG A 86 6.96 -7.69 -3.42
C ARG A 86 6.67 -8.42 -2.12
N THR A 87 6.13 -7.74 -1.12
CA THR A 87 5.74 -8.34 0.16
C THR A 87 4.61 -9.35 -0.03
N GLN A 88 3.60 -9.03 -0.84
CA GLN A 88 2.52 -9.95 -1.14
C GLN A 88 3.00 -11.21 -1.86
N ARG A 89 3.94 -11.08 -2.82
CA ARG A 89 4.57 -12.24 -3.48
C ARG A 89 5.33 -13.13 -2.50
N LYS A 90 6.10 -12.55 -1.58
CA LYS A 90 6.79 -13.31 -0.52
C LYS A 90 5.83 -14.06 0.38
N ILE A 91 4.67 -13.48 0.73
CA ILE A 91 3.63 -14.14 1.52
C ILE A 91 3.02 -15.32 0.75
N LYS A 92 2.68 -15.13 -0.53
CA LYS A 92 2.16 -16.20 -1.39
C LYS A 92 3.16 -17.35 -1.51
N GLN A 93 4.42 -17.04 -1.80
CA GLN A 93 5.49 -18.04 -1.87
C GLN A 93 5.65 -18.78 -0.54
N PHE A 94 5.59 -18.08 0.59
CA PHE A 94 5.66 -18.70 1.91
C PHE A 94 4.49 -19.66 2.18
N ALA A 95 3.28 -19.35 1.70
CA ALA A 95 2.12 -20.22 1.84
C ALA A 95 2.20 -21.46 0.93
N GLU A 96 2.70 -21.31 -0.29
CA GLU A 96 2.81 -22.38 -1.28
C GLU A 96 4.01 -23.31 -1.00
N THR A 97 5.13 -22.74 -0.58
CA THR A 97 6.37 -23.47 -0.33
C THR A 97 7.09 -22.84 0.88
N PRO A 98 6.65 -23.17 2.10
CA PRO A 98 7.32 -22.70 3.31
C PRO A 98 8.77 -23.18 3.34
N PRO A 99 9.77 -22.29 3.58
CA PRO A 99 11.17 -22.66 3.64
C PRO A 99 11.48 -23.53 4.87
N ASP A 100 12.55 -24.32 4.83
CA ASP A 100 12.94 -25.17 5.97
C ASP A 100 13.46 -24.35 7.15
N THR A 101 13.99 -23.15 6.91
CA THR A 101 14.38 -22.20 7.94
C THR A 101 13.94 -20.79 7.59
N LEU A 102 13.55 -20.02 8.61
CA LEU A 102 13.23 -18.61 8.47
C LEU A 102 13.64 -17.87 9.74
N ASP A 103 14.64 -17.01 9.64
CA ASP A 103 15.07 -16.12 10.72
C ASP A 103 15.35 -16.86 12.05
N GLY A 104 16.11 -17.97 11.95
CA GLY A 104 16.45 -18.83 13.09
C GLY A 104 15.39 -19.85 13.47
N TRP A 105 14.15 -19.67 13.04
CA TRP A 105 13.12 -20.70 13.18
C TRP A 105 13.35 -21.86 12.22
N GLN A 106 13.21 -23.08 12.71
CA GLN A 106 13.36 -24.30 11.92
C GLN A 106 11.99 -24.93 11.68
N ARG A 107 11.75 -25.41 10.46
CA ARG A 107 10.51 -26.08 10.10
C ARG A 107 10.41 -27.39 10.88
N LEU A 108 9.29 -27.54 11.59
CA LEU A 108 8.94 -28.75 12.32
C LEU A 108 8.03 -29.60 11.42
N ASP A 109 8.39 -30.86 11.21
CA ASP A 109 7.49 -31.82 10.58
C ASP A 109 6.45 -32.25 11.61
N ALA A 110 5.21 -31.79 11.43
CA ALA A 110 4.13 -32.04 12.36
C ALA A 110 3.28 -33.20 11.84
N ASP A 111 3.28 -34.32 12.56
CA ASP A 111 2.55 -35.55 12.22
C ASP A 111 1.02 -35.46 12.41
N HIS A 112 0.44 -34.25 12.36
CA HIS A 112 -0.97 -34.03 12.61
C HIS A 112 -1.66 -33.34 11.42
N ASP A 113 -2.67 -33.98 10.84
CA ASP A 113 -3.35 -33.57 9.58
C ASP A 113 -3.89 -32.13 9.57
N ALA A 114 -4.28 -31.61 10.73
CA ALA A 114 -4.76 -30.23 10.84
C ALA A 114 -3.65 -29.19 10.63
N VAL A 115 -2.38 -29.55 10.83
CA VAL A 115 -1.23 -28.64 10.72
C VAL A 115 -0.85 -28.50 9.25
N ARG A 116 -0.74 -27.25 8.78
CA ARG A 116 -0.28 -26.95 7.41
C ARG A 116 1.22 -26.65 7.39
N VAL A 117 1.68 -25.93 8.39
CA VAL A 117 3.10 -25.67 8.61
C VAL A 117 3.32 -25.36 10.09
N ALA A 118 4.44 -25.83 10.63
CA ALA A 118 4.90 -25.48 11.96
C ALA A 118 6.39 -25.14 11.90
N TYR A 119 6.78 -24.20 12.76
CA TYR A 119 8.16 -23.84 13.00
C TYR A 119 8.46 -23.91 14.49
N VAL A 120 9.67 -24.32 14.84
CA VAL A 120 10.16 -24.42 16.21
C VAL A 120 11.41 -23.56 16.37
N ALA A 121 11.53 -22.90 17.51
CA ALA A 121 12.71 -22.16 17.91
C ALA A 121 12.72 -21.95 19.43
N ASP A 122 13.86 -21.48 19.95
CA ASP A 122 13.91 -20.90 21.29
C ASP A 122 13.59 -19.40 21.21
N ASN A 123 12.38 -19.03 21.66
CA ASN A 123 11.91 -17.65 21.67
C ASN A 123 12.13 -17.04 23.06
N HIS A 124 13.22 -16.28 23.22
CA HIS A 124 13.62 -15.62 24.47
C HIS A 124 13.72 -16.57 25.68
N GLY A 125 14.37 -17.71 25.52
CA GLY A 125 14.54 -18.74 26.56
C GLY A 125 13.33 -19.66 26.74
N THR A 126 12.38 -19.63 25.80
CA THR A 126 11.19 -20.48 25.80
C THR A 126 11.10 -21.26 24.48
N PRO A 127 11.33 -22.57 24.49
CA PRO A 127 11.09 -23.45 23.35
C PRO A 127 9.64 -23.34 22.89
N SER A 128 9.45 -22.84 21.68
CA SER A 128 8.13 -22.43 21.16
C SER A 128 7.89 -23.01 19.77
N VAL A 129 6.64 -23.33 19.50
CA VAL A 129 6.14 -23.80 18.20
C VAL A 129 5.14 -22.79 17.66
N ALA A 130 5.46 -22.17 16.52
CA ALA A 130 4.56 -21.29 15.80
C ALA A 130 4.00 -22.04 14.57
N ALA A 131 2.67 -22.18 14.48
CA ALA A 131 2.04 -23.02 13.48
C ALA A 131 0.84 -22.35 12.81
N VAL A 132 0.65 -22.67 11.52
CA VAL A 132 -0.60 -22.49 10.79
C VAL A 132 -1.33 -23.83 10.74
N PHE A 133 -2.58 -23.82 11.16
CA PHE A 133 -3.40 -25.03 11.20
C PHE A 133 -4.87 -24.72 10.92
N GLU A 134 -5.61 -25.76 10.54
CA GLU A 134 -7.04 -25.69 10.29
C GLU A 134 -7.81 -25.85 11.61
N ALA A 135 -8.52 -24.80 12.02
CA ALA A 135 -9.39 -24.83 13.19
C ALA A 135 -10.72 -25.54 12.89
N ALA A 136 -11.55 -25.72 13.92
CA ALA A 136 -12.93 -26.17 13.73
C ALA A 136 -13.66 -25.24 12.74
N GLY A 137 -14.31 -25.83 11.74
CA GLY A 137 -14.99 -25.09 10.67
C GLY A 137 -14.13 -24.73 9.46
N GLY A 138 -12.93 -25.30 9.32
CA GLY A 138 -12.10 -25.16 8.11
C GLY A 138 -11.33 -23.84 7.99
N VAL A 139 -11.37 -23.00 9.03
CA VAL A 139 -10.69 -21.71 9.04
C VAL A 139 -9.24 -21.87 9.47
N LEU A 140 -8.31 -21.37 8.66
CA LEU A 140 -6.88 -21.35 9.01
C LEU A 140 -6.60 -20.34 10.12
N LYS A 141 -5.83 -20.76 11.13
CA LYS A 141 -5.33 -19.91 12.22
C LYS A 141 -3.82 -20.03 12.34
N ALA A 142 -3.18 -18.94 12.76
CA ALA A 142 -1.78 -18.91 13.14
C ALA A 142 -1.67 -18.65 14.64
N ARG A 143 -0.95 -19.52 15.35
CA ARG A 143 -0.78 -19.45 16.81
C ARG A 143 0.59 -19.95 17.22
N GLU A 144 1.02 -19.50 18.39
CA GLU A 144 2.24 -19.94 19.05
C GLU A 144 1.88 -20.76 20.29
N PHE A 145 2.62 -21.84 20.49
CA PHE A 145 2.50 -22.80 21.58
C PHE A 145 3.87 -22.99 22.22
N THR A 146 3.95 -23.47 23.46
CA THR A 146 5.22 -23.98 23.98
C THR A 146 5.47 -25.37 23.40
N LEU A 147 6.74 -25.72 23.19
CA LEU A 147 7.09 -27.04 22.65
C LEU A 147 6.62 -28.17 23.58
N ASP A 148 6.70 -27.97 24.90
CA ASP A 148 6.21 -28.94 25.88
C ASP A 148 4.71 -29.20 25.72
N ALA A 149 3.89 -28.14 25.68
CA ALA A 149 2.44 -28.29 25.53
C ALA A 149 2.07 -28.90 24.18
N TRP A 150 2.82 -28.56 23.12
CA TRP A 150 2.65 -29.16 21.80
C TRP A 150 2.86 -30.67 21.83
N ASN A 151 3.96 -31.12 22.46
CA ASN A 151 4.29 -32.54 22.58
C ASN A 151 3.33 -33.30 23.52
N GLU A 152 2.88 -32.68 24.62
CA GLU A 152 1.89 -33.27 25.53
C GLU A 152 0.55 -33.60 24.86
N ASN A 153 0.24 -32.93 23.74
CA ASN A 153 -0.99 -33.11 22.99
C ASN A 153 -0.73 -33.74 21.60
N ASP A 154 0.37 -34.48 21.45
CA ASP A 154 0.76 -35.17 20.19
C ASP A 154 0.72 -34.23 18.96
N GLY A 155 1.11 -32.97 19.15
CA GLY A 155 1.10 -31.96 18.10
C GLY A 155 -0.29 -31.54 17.63
N ASN A 156 -1.35 -31.80 18.39
CA ASN A 156 -2.70 -31.35 18.07
C ASN A 156 -2.90 -29.87 18.44
N PRO A 157 -2.90 -28.93 17.47
CA PRO A 157 -3.00 -27.49 17.76
C PRO A 157 -4.38 -27.05 18.25
N ARG A 158 -5.39 -27.92 18.17
CA ARG A 158 -6.77 -27.62 18.61
C ARG A 158 -6.96 -27.85 20.11
N GLU A 159 -6.18 -28.78 20.67
CA GLU A 159 -6.20 -29.15 22.10
C GLU A 159 -5.03 -28.55 22.86
N THR A 160 -3.92 -28.26 22.16
CA THR A 160 -2.74 -27.62 22.75
C THR A 160 -3.08 -26.25 23.33
N ARG A 161 -2.67 -26.02 24.58
CA ARG A 161 -2.82 -24.73 25.25
C ARG A 161 -1.98 -23.66 24.54
N LEU A 162 -2.62 -22.55 24.18
CA LEU A 162 -1.98 -21.38 23.58
C LEU A 162 -0.87 -20.82 24.49
N ASN A 163 0.31 -20.56 23.92
CA ASN A 163 1.32 -19.70 24.54
C ASN A 163 1.05 -18.24 24.21
N ARG A 164 1.00 -17.92 22.90
CA ARG A 164 0.82 -16.56 22.40
C ARG A 164 0.10 -16.54 21.04
N TYR A 165 -0.48 -15.39 20.70
CA TYR A 165 -0.97 -15.13 19.35
C TYR A 165 0.18 -14.67 18.44
N CYS A 166 0.23 -15.19 17.20
CA CYS A 166 1.17 -14.69 16.20
C CYS A 166 0.88 -13.21 15.90
N VAL A 167 1.95 -12.41 15.89
CA VAL A 167 1.90 -10.97 15.60
C VAL A 167 1.66 -10.75 14.10
N SER A 168 0.93 -9.69 13.73
CA SER A 168 0.73 -9.28 12.34
C SER A 168 1.05 -7.80 12.18
N THR A 169 1.93 -7.47 11.24
CA THR A 169 2.20 -6.09 10.80
C THR A 169 1.44 -5.72 9.51
N ASP A 170 1.23 -6.68 8.59
CA ASP A 170 0.90 -6.39 7.19
C ASP A 170 -0.33 -7.11 6.63
N GLY A 171 -1.43 -7.14 7.40
CA GLY A 171 -2.74 -7.55 6.90
C GLY A 171 -3.30 -8.87 7.46
N ASP A 172 -4.26 -9.43 6.71
CA ASP A 172 -5.09 -10.57 7.14
C ASP A 172 -4.66 -11.90 6.49
N GLY A 173 -4.75 -12.97 7.28
CA GLY A 173 -4.45 -14.34 6.85
C GLY A 173 -3.47 -15.07 7.77
N ALA A 174 -3.67 -16.38 7.94
CA ALA A 174 -2.84 -17.18 8.85
C ALA A 174 -1.36 -17.19 8.45
N PHE A 175 -1.05 -17.36 7.16
CA PHE A 175 0.34 -17.37 6.68
C PHE A 175 1.03 -16.00 6.79
N THR A 176 0.31 -14.90 6.57
CA THR A 176 0.82 -13.54 6.81
C THR A 176 1.20 -13.35 8.27
N ARG A 177 0.32 -13.75 9.19
CA ARG A 177 0.54 -13.67 10.64
C ARG A 177 1.70 -14.55 11.09
N LEU A 178 1.79 -15.79 10.60
CA LEU A 178 2.93 -16.65 10.92
C LEU A 178 4.23 -16.02 10.41
N ARG A 179 4.30 -15.64 9.12
CA ARG A 179 5.53 -15.07 8.53
C ARG A 179 5.98 -13.79 9.24
N SER A 180 5.04 -12.88 9.54
CA SER A 180 5.33 -11.64 10.28
C SER A 180 5.86 -11.95 11.68
N HIS A 181 5.23 -12.89 12.38
CA HIS A 181 5.68 -13.35 13.69
C HIS A 181 7.11 -13.92 13.67
N LEU A 182 7.42 -14.82 12.74
CA LEU A 182 8.75 -15.43 12.62
C LEU A 182 9.85 -14.40 12.33
N LEU A 183 9.53 -13.33 11.59
CA LEU A 183 10.48 -12.24 11.26
C LEU A 183 10.59 -11.15 12.33
N THR A 184 9.71 -11.18 13.34
CA THR A 184 9.65 -10.16 14.39
C THR A 184 10.44 -10.58 15.62
N PHE A 185 10.45 -11.89 15.92
CA PHE A 185 11.15 -12.43 17.08
C PHE A 185 12.50 -12.98 16.66
N GLU A 186 13.56 -12.28 17.06
CA GLU A 186 14.91 -12.83 17.05
C GLU A 186 14.97 -14.00 18.03
N VAL A 187 15.27 -15.19 17.51
CA VAL A 187 15.35 -16.43 18.28
C VAL A 187 16.80 -16.87 18.43
N GLU A 188 17.12 -17.48 19.57
CA GLU A 188 18.48 -17.96 19.84
C GLU A 188 18.81 -19.20 19.00
N HIS A 189 20.06 -19.28 18.52
CA HIS A 189 20.58 -20.35 17.66
C HIS A 189 21.29 -21.46 18.43
#